data_AF-A0A9R0JD68-F1
#
_entry.id   AF-A0A9R0JD68-F1
#
_cell.length_a   1.000
_cell.length_b   1.000
_cell.length_c   1.000
_cell.angle_alpha   90.00
_cell.angle_beta   90.00
_cell.angle_gamma   90.00
#
_symmetry.space_group_name_H-M   'P 1'
#
loop_
_entity.id
_entity.type
_entity.pdbx_description
1 polymer ?
#
loop_
_entity_poly.entity_id
_entity_poly.type
_entity_poly.pdbx_seq_one_letter_code
_entity_poly.pdbx_strand_id
1 'polypeptide(L)'
;MAAIMAIALANGGGKPPDWQDFVGIITLLVINSTISFIEENNAGNAAAALMAGLAPKTKVLRDGKWSEQEAEILVPGDIISIKLGDIVPADARLLEGDPLKIDQSALTGESLPVNKHPGDGVFSGSTCKQGEIEAVVIATGVRTFFGKAAHLVDSTNQVGHFQKVANYTLPTVQISIIYTYQITN
;
A
#
# COMPACT_ATOMS: atom_id res chain seq x y z
N MET A 1 11.77 20.22 -14.00
CA MET A 1 11.24 21.58 -14.26
C MET A 1 12.21 22.70 -13.86
N ALA A 2 12.80 22.68 -12.65
CA ALA A 2 13.77 23.70 -12.21
C ALA A 2 14.98 23.87 -13.16
N ALA A 3 15.54 22.79 -13.70
CA ALA A 3 16.67 22.87 -14.62
C ALA A 3 16.32 23.43 -16.01
N ILE A 4 15.10 23.20 -16.51
CA ILE A 4 14.63 23.79 -17.78
C ILE A 4 14.52 25.32 -17.63
N MET A 5 14.03 25.78 -16.46
CA MET A 5 13.97 27.21 -16.12
C MET A 5 15.36 27.83 -15.95
N ALA A 6 16.32 27.12 -15.36
CA ALA A 6 17.71 27.60 -15.24
C ALA A 6 18.37 27.79 -16.62
N ILE A 7 18.17 26.85 -17.55
CA ILE A 7 18.66 26.96 -18.93
C ILE A 7 17.96 28.11 -19.67
N ALA A 8 16.64 28.30 -19.48
CA ALA A 8 15.91 29.40 -20.09
C ALA A 8 16.34 30.77 -19.55
N LEU A 9 16.59 30.89 -18.23
CA LEU A 9 17.07 32.11 -17.57
C LEU A 9 18.52 32.46 -17.97
N ALA A 10 19.39 31.45 -18.13
CA ALA A 10 20.77 31.67 -18.58
C ALA A 10 20.87 32.18 -20.03
N ASN A 11 19.91 31.82 -20.88
CA ASN A 11 19.92 32.15 -22.32
C ASN A 11 19.21 33.48 -22.68
N GLY A 12 18.69 34.24 -21.70
CA GLY A 12 17.91 35.47 -21.93
C GLY A 12 18.66 36.68 -22.53
N GLY A 13 19.89 36.52 -23.02
CA GLY A 13 20.75 37.62 -23.46
C GLY A 13 21.52 37.40 -24.77
N GLY A 14 21.14 36.42 -25.60
CA GLY A 14 21.76 36.22 -26.92
C GLY A 14 23.23 35.77 -26.90
N LYS A 15 23.74 35.28 -25.77
CA LYS A 15 25.06 34.65 -25.65
C LYS A 15 24.94 33.13 -25.73
N PRO A 16 25.87 32.41 -26.38
CA PRO A 16 25.88 30.95 -26.35
C PRO A 16 26.01 30.47 -24.90
N PRO A 17 25.35 29.37 -24.50
CA PRO A 17 25.46 28.84 -23.15
C PRO A 17 26.92 28.51 -22.86
N ASP A 18 27.48 29.09 -21.80
CA ASP A 18 28.81 28.73 -21.35
C ASP A 18 28.80 27.24 -21.00
N TRP A 19 29.73 26.48 -21.58
CA TRP A 19 29.83 25.03 -21.35
C TRP A 19 29.92 24.70 -19.84
N GLN A 20 30.45 25.63 -19.06
CA GLN A 20 30.52 25.57 -17.60
C GLN A 20 29.14 25.59 -16.93
N ASP A 21 28.20 26.41 -17.41
CA ASP A 21 26.83 26.48 -16.88
C ASP A 21 26.05 25.20 -17.20
N PHE A 22 26.22 24.66 -18.41
CA PHE A 22 25.60 23.39 -18.81
C PHE A 22 26.08 22.23 -17.93
N VAL A 23 27.40 22.11 -17.73
CA VAL A 23 27.98 21.09 -16.85
C VAL A 23 27.50 21.29 -15.41
N GLY A 24 27.47 22.53 -14.92
CA GLY A 24 26.97 22.86 -13.57
C GLY A 24 25.52 22.43 -13.35
N ILE A 25 24.62 22.68 -14.31
CA ILE A 25 23.22 22.29 -14.24
C ILE A 25 23.06 20.76 -14.26
N ILE A 26 23.81 20.06 -15.11
CA ILE A 26 23.80 18.59 -15.16
C ILE A 26 24.29 18.00 -13.84
N THR A 27 25.39 18.51 -13.28
CA THR A 27 25.90 18.06 -11.98
C THR A 27 24.89 18.30 -10.86
N LEU A 28 24.25 19.47 -10.81
CA LEU A 28 23.22 19.79 -9.83
C LEU A 28 22.00 18.87 -9.96
N LEU A 29 21.56 18.56 -11.18
CA LEU A 29 20.48 17.62 -11.44
C LEU A 29 20.82 16.21 -10.97
N VAL A 30 22.04 15.73 -11.24
CA VAL A 30 22.50 14.40 -10.81
C VAL A 30 22.51 14.31 -9.28
N ILE A 31 23.04 15.34 -8.60
CA ILE A 31 23.06 15.38 -7.13
C ILE A 31 21.63 15.38 -6.56
N ASN A 32 20.77 16.28 -7.05
CA ASN A 32 19.38 16.36 -6.59
C ASN A 32 18.62 15.05 -6.86
N SER A 33 18.78 14.46 -8.04
CA SER A 33 18.14 13.18 -8.37
C SER A 33 18.64 12.05 -7.49
N THR A 34 19.92 12.03 -7.14
CA THR A 34 20.50 10.99 -6.27
C THR A 34 19.97 11.13 -4.85
N ILE A 35 19.93 12.36 -4.31
CA ILE A 35 19.37 12.64 -2.98
C ILE A 35 17.89 12.25 -2.95
N SER A 36 17.10 12.70 -3.92
CA SER A 36 15.67 12.34 -4.00
C SER A 36 15.45 10.84 -4.11
N PHE A 37 16.28 10.12 -4.88
CA PHE A 37 16.18 8.67 -4.99
C PHE A 37 16.47 7.96 -3.66
N ILE A 38 17.49 8.41 -2.92
CA ILE A 38 17.83 7.85 -1.61
C ILE A 38 16.73 8.16 -0.58
N GLU A 39 16.21 9.39 -0.56
CA GLU A 39 15.12 9.79 0.33
C GLU A 39 13.84 9.00 0.05
N GLU A 40 13.48 8.83 -1.22
CA GLU A 40 12.30 8.06 -1.63
C GLU A 40 12.44 6.58 -1.23
N ASN A 41 13.62 5.99 -1.42
CA ASN A 41 13.87 4.62 -0.98
C ASN A 41 13.81 4.49 0.56
N ASN A 42 14.36 5.47 1.29
CA ASN A 42 14.34 5.44 2.75
C ASN A 42 12.93 5.66 3.32
N ALA A 43 12.15 6.57 2.72
CA ALA A 43 10.75 6.80 3.06
C ALA A 43 9.88 5.57 2.76
N GLY A 44 10.09 4.93 1.61
CA GLY A 44 9.44 3.67 1.25
C GLY A 44 9.74 2.55 2.25
N ASN A 45 11.01 2.41 2.66
CA ASN A 45 11.41 1.40 3.64
C ASN A 45 10.81 1.64 5.04
N ALA A 46 10.74 2.90 5.49
CA ALA A 46 10.10 3.25 6.76
C ALA A 46 8.58 2.96 6.72
N ALA A 47 7.92 3.26 5.61
CA ALA A 47 6.51 2.92 5.40
C ALA A 47 6.29 1.40 5.38
N ALA A 48 7.16 0.63 4.72
CA ALA A 48 7.10 -0.83 4.69
C ALA A 48 7.27 -1.45 6.09
N ALA A 49 8.21 -0.94 6.90
CA ALA A 49 8.40 -1.40 8.27
C ALA A 49 7.18 -1.11 9.17
N LEU A 50 6.53 0.05 8.98
CA LEU A 50 5.27 0.37 9.67
C LEU A 50 4.14 -0.58 9.23
N MET A 51 4.03 -0.85 7.93
CA MET A 51 3.06 -1.79 7.38
C MET A 51 3.27 -3.21 7.90
N ALA A 52 4.53 -3.67 8.01
CA ALA A 52 4.87 -4.97 8.58
C ALA A 52 4.51 -5.06 10.07
N GLY A 53 4.68 -3.98 10.85
CA GLY A 53 4.26 -3.94 12.26
C GLY A 53 2.75 -3.97 12.47
N LEU A 54 1.98 -3.59 11.45
CA LEU A 54 0.51 -3.69 11.42
C LEU A 54 0.02 -5.02 10.85
N ALA A 55 0.94 -5.89 10.40
CA ALA A 55 0.57 -7.16 9.80
C ALA A 55 -0.20 -8.00 10.81
N PRO A 56 -1.40 -8.51 10.43
CA PRO A 56 -2.18 -9.35 11.32
C PRO A 56 -1.39 -10.60 11.68
N LYS A 57 -1.28 -10.88 12.97
CA LYS A 57 -0.69 -12.11 13.49
C LYS A 57 -1.77 -13.18 13.63
N THR A 58 -1.40 -14.43 13.46
CA THR A 58 -2.30 -15.56 13.66
C THR A 58 -1.61 -16.73 14.33
N LYS A 59 -2.39 -17.57 15.01
CA LYS A 59 -1.91 -18.82 15.60
C LYS A 59 -2.04 -19.94 14.58
N VAL A 60 -0.90 -20.51 14.23
CA VAL A 60 -0.76 -21.60 13.26
C VAL A 60 -0.18 -22.84 13.95
N LEU A 61 -0.73 -24.00 13.60
CA LEU A 61 -0.26 -25.31 14.03
C LEU A 61 0.67 -25.89 12.95
N ARG A 62 1.96 -25.95 13.24
CA ARG A 62 2.98 -26.62 12.40
C ARG A 62 3.79 -27.58 13.28
N ASP A 63 4.13 -28.74 12.74
CA ASP A 63 4.90 -29.78 13.46
C ASP A 63 4.28 -30.17 14.82
N GLY A 64 2.95 -30.11 14.94
CA GLY A 64 2.22 -30.40 16.17
C GLY A 64 2.37 -29.35 17.28
N LYS A 65 2.98 -28.19 17.00
CA LYS A 65 3.14 -27.08 17.94
C LYS A 65 2.41 -25.83 17.47
N TRP A 66 1.69 -25.20 18.39
CA TRP A 66 1.08 -23.90 18.16
C TRP A 66 2.14 -22.80 18.22
N SER A 67 2.20 -21.98 17.18
CA SER A 67 3.10 -20.84 17.07
C SER A 67 2.33 -19.63 16.56
N GLU A 68 2.68 -18.44 17.06
CA GLU A 68 2.14 -17.18 16.53
C GLU A 68 3.05 -16.70 15.41
N GLN A 69 2.48 -16.51 14.23
CA GLN A 69 3.21 -16.15 13.01
C GLN A 69 2.46 -15.06 12.25
N GLU A 70 3.18 -14.35 11.39
CA GLU A 70 2.61 -13.32 10.54
C GLU A 70 1.68 -13.94 9.50
N ALA A 71 0.55 -13.29 9.20
CA ALA A 71 -0.40 -13.78 8.21
C ALA A 71 0.21 -13.94 6.80
N GLU A 72 1.27 -13.19 6.49
CA GLU A 72 1.95 -13.24 5.18
C GLU A 72 2.63 -14.59 4.91
N ILE A 73 3.15 -15.25 5.96
CA ILE A 73 3.87 -16.52 5.81
C ILE A 73 2.97 -17.75 5.88
N LEU A 74 1.65 -17.55 5.94
CA LEU A 74 0.66 -18.62 5.84
C LEU A 74 0.65 -19.23 4.44
N VAL A 75 0.48 -20.54 4.40
CA VAL A 75 0.30 -21.30 3.15
C VAL A 75 -1.01 -22.08 3.16
N PRO A 76 -1.62 -22.33 1.99
CA PRO A 76 -2.74 -23.26 1.89
C PRO A 76 -2.40 -24.62 2.50
N GLY A 77 -3.30 -25.13 3.36
CA GLY A 77 -3.10 -26.35 4.12
C GLY A 77 -2.65 -26.13 5.58
N ASP A 78 -2.24 -24.92 5.96
CA ASP A 78 -1.98 -24.60 7.37
C ASP A 78 -3.27 -24.70 8.19
N ILE A 79 -3.14 -25.16 9.43
CA ILE A 79 -4.23 -25.13 10.41
C ILE A 79 -4.05 -23.89 11.28
N ILE A 80 -5.08 -23.07 11.37
CA ILE A 80 -5.12 -21.84 12.15
C ILE A 80 -6.21 -21.93 13.23
N SER A 81 -5.99 -21.24 14.35
CA SER A 81 -7.00 -21.07 15.41
C SER A 81 -7.62 -19.69 15.29
N ILE A 82 -8.95 -19.62 15.22
CA ILE A 82 -9.71 -18.38 15.16
C ILE A 82 -10.46 -18.21 16.47
N LYS A 83 -10.12 -17.17 17.24
CA LYS A 83 -10.76 -16.85 18.52
C LYS A 83 -11.61 -15.59 18.43
N LEU A 84 -12.40 -15.36 19.48
CA LEU A 84 -13.15 -14.11 19.67
C LEU A 84 -12.23 -12.89 19.50
N GLY A 85 -12.61 -11.98 18.62
CA GLY A 85 -11.87 -10.74 18.35
C GLY A 85 -10.79 -10.86 17.28
N ASP A 86 -10.43 -12.08 16.87
CA ASP A 86 -9.42 -12.27 15.83
C ASP A 86 -9.97 -11.86 14.45
N ILE A 87 -9.09 -11.26 13.65
CA ILE A 87 -9.32 -11.02 12.24
C ILE A 87 -8.86 -12.27 11.49
N VAL A 88 -9.71 -12.78 10.60
CA VAL A 88 -9.39 -13.94 9.77
C VAL A 88 -8.27 -13.56 8.78
N PRO A 89 -7.08 -14.19 8.84
CA PRO A 89 -5.92 -13.76 8.06
C PRO A 89 -5.98 -14.20 6.59
N ALA A 90 -6.71 -15.29 6.31
CA ALA A 90 -6.73 -15.97 5.02
C ALA A 90 -8.08 -16.65 4.80
N ASP A 91 -8.42 -16.96 3.55
CA ASP A 91 -9.63 -17.75 3.28
C ASP A 91 -9.41 -19.17 3.81
N ALA A 92 -10.30 -19.63 4.69
CA ALA A 92 -10.15 -20.88 5.40
C ALA A 92 -11.48 -21.64 5.49
N ARG A 93 -11.39 -22.93 5.77
CA ARG A 93 -12.54 -23.80 6.02
C ARG A 93 -12.57 -24.21 7.48
N LEU A 94 -13.69 -24.00 8.15
CA LEU A 94 -13.85 -24.37 9.55
C LEU A 94 -13.76 -25.89 9.72
N LEU A 95 -12.96 -26.32 10.69
CA LEU A 95 -12.86 -27.71 11.13
C LEU A 95 -14.00 -28.02 12.11
N GLU A 96 -13.93 -29.17 12.79
CA GLU A 96 -14.92 -29.53 13.79
C GLU A 96 -14.84 -28.61 15.02
N GLY A 97 -16.00 -28.27 15.59
CA GLY A 97 -16.09 -27.38 16.75
C GLY A 97 -17.45 -26.72 16.90
N ASP A 98 -17.52 -25.73 17.78
CA ASP A 98 -18.71 -24.94 18.02
C ASP A 98 -18.94 -23.91 16.89
N PRO A 99 -20.21 -23.58 16.58
CA PRO A 99 -20.51 -22.57 15.57
C PRO A 99 -19.92 -21.20 15.93
N LEU A 100 -19.43 -20.52 14.90
CA LEU A 100 -18.73 -19.24 15.00
C LEU A 100 -19.62 -18.12 14.47
N LYS A 101 -19.59 -16.93 15.09
CA LYS A 101 -20.15 -15.70 14.48
C LYS A 101 -19.06 -14.87 13.85
N ILE A 102 -19.20 -14.64 12.55
CA ILE A 102 -18.26 -13.84 11.78
C ILE A 102 -18.96 -12.56 11.30
N ASP A 103 -18.31 -11.42 11.52
CA ASP A 103 -18.67 -10.14 10.92
C ASP A 103 -17.95 -9.98 9.57
N GLN A 104 -18.75 -9.88 8.50
CA GLN A 104 -18.28 -9.72 7.11
C GLN A 104 -18.50 -8.29 6.59
N SER A 105 -18.77 -7.32 7.46
CA SER A 105 -19.01 -5.91 7.07
C SER A 105 -17.88 -5.33 6.22
N ALA A 106 -16.63 -5.73 6.48
CA ALA A 106 -15.47 -5.31 5.69
C ALA A 106 -15.51 -5.81 4.23
N LEU A 107 -16.24 -6.89 3.95
CA LEU A 107 -16.25 -7.57 2.66
C LEU A 107 -17.55 -7.34 1.88
N THR A 108 -18.69 -7.42 2.57
CA THR A 108 -20.03 -7.34 1.97
C THR A 108 -20.72 -6.01 2.22
N GLY A 109 -20.24 -5.23 3.21
CA GLY A 109 -20.92 -4.03 3.70
C GLY A 109 -22.13 -4.31 4.60
N GLU A 110 -22.40 -5.58 4.93
CA GLU A 110 -23.50 -5.94 5.82
C GLU A 110 -23.03 -5.98 7.29
N SER A 111 -23.71 -5.23 8.16
CA SER A 111 -23.31 -5.10 9.58
C SER A 111 -23.75 -6.25 10.49
N LEU A 112 -24.55 -7.19 9.99
CA LEU A 112 -25.07 -8.29 10.81
C LEU A 112 -24.11 -9.48 10.80
N PRO A 113 -23.64 -9.97 11.97
CA PRO A 113 -22.80 -11.15 12.03
C PRO A 113 -23.51 -12.39 11.51
N VAL A 114 -22.80 -13.19 10.72
CA VAL A 114 -23.30 -14.42 10.11
C VAL A 114 -22.83 -15.61 10.94
N ASN A 115 -23.73 -16.55 11.25
CA ASN A 115 -23.38 -17.82 11.88
C ASN A 115 -22.72 -18.75 10.86
N LYS A 116 -21.58 -19.33 11.23
CA LYS A 116 -20.79 -20.27 10.44
C LYS A 116 -20.62 -21.56 11.22
N HIS A 117 -20.82 -22.68 10.54
CA HIS A 117 -20.75 -24.03 11.11
C HIS A 117 -19.48 -24.76 10.64
N PRO A 118 -19.07 -25.84 11.31
CA PRO A 118 -18.03 -26.74 10.81
C PRO A 118 -18.24 -27.10 9.33
N GLY A 119 -17.19 -26.98 8.52
CA GLY A 119 -17.22 -27.20 7.08
C GLY A 119 -17.57 -25.97 6.23
N ASP A 120 -18.05 -24.87 6.83
CA ASP A 120 -18.25 -23.61 6.11
C ASP A 120 -16.94 -22.89 5.80
N GLY A 121 -16.94 -22.12 4.72
CA GLY A 121 -15.86 -21.20 4.38
C GLY A 121 -15.95 -19.87 5.14
N VAL A 122 -14.80 -19.41 5.63
CA VAL A 122 -14.57 -18.06 6.16
C VAL A 122 -13.60 -17.31 5.26
N PHE A 123 -13.76 -15.99 5.18
CA PHE A 123 -13.03 -15.14 4.25
C PHE A 123 -12.06 -14.22 4.98
N SER A 124 -10.92 -13.93 4.35
CA SER A 124 -9.94 -12.99 4.87
C SER A 124 -10.53 -11.60 5.11
N GLY A 125 -10.10 -10.94 6.19
CA GLY A 125 -10.60 -9.62 6.61
C GLY A 125 -11.92 -9.65 7.40
N SER A 126 -12.56 -10.81 7.53
CA SER A 126 -13.72 -10.95 8.42
C SER A 126 -13.28 -10.99 9.89
N THR A 127 -14.13 -10.53 10.82
CA THR A 127 -13.79 -10.52 12.26
C THR A 127 -14.64 -11.53 13.03
N CYS A 128 -14.03 -12.32 13.91
CA CYS A 128 -14.76 -13.21 14.80
C CYS A 128 -15.43 -12.40 15.93
N LYS A 129 -16.75 -12.47 16.03
CA LYS A 129 -17.56 -11.82 17.07
C LYS A 129 -17.99 -12.75 18.20
N GLN A 130 -17.98 -14.06 17.97
CA GLN A 130 -18.33 -15.05 18.99
C GLN A 130 -17.81 -16.43 18.62
N GLY A 131 -17.30 -17.17 19.61
CA GLY A 131 -16.84 -18.54 19.47
C GLY A 131 -15.33 -18.67 19.29
N GLU A 132 -14.86 -19.91 19.26
CA GLU A 132 -13.50 -20.30 18.92
C GLU A 132 -13.57 -21.60 18.13
N ILE A 133 -12.85 -21.66 17.01
CA ILE A 133 -12.80 -22.85 16.16
C ILE A 133 -11.49 -22.89 15.38
N GLU A 134 -11.03 -24.10 15.09
CA GLU A 134 -9.88 -24.31 14.21
C GLU A 134 -10.33 -24.29 12.74
N ALA A 135 -9.45 -23.86 11.84
CA ALA A 135 -9.75 -23.79 10.42
C ALA A 135 -8.52 -24.18 9.59
N VAL A 136 -8.76 -24.78 8.43
CA VAL A 136 -7.71 -25.08 7.44
C VAL A 136 -7.68 -24.01 6.36
N VAL A 137 -6.51 -23.45 6.10
CA VAL A 137 -6.31 -22.40 5.10
C VAL A 137 -6.50 -22.97 3.69
N ILE A 138 -7.34 -22.33 2.88
CA ILE A 138 -7.61 -22.69 1.49
C ILE A 138 -6.85 -21.76 0.53
N ALA A 139 -6.83 -20.46 0.80
CA ALA A 139 -6.17 -19.47 -0.05
C ALA A 139 -5.60 -18.32 0.78
N THR A 140 -4.46 -17.78 0.35
CA THR A 140 -3.73 -16.69 1.02
C THR A 140 -3.43 -15.54 0.05
N GLY A 141 -3.15 -14.36 0.61
CA GLY A 141 -2.77 -13.15 -0.14
C GLY A 141 -3.77 -12.77 -1.24
N VAL A 142 -3.25 -12.46 -2.43
CA VAL A 142 -4.04 -12.03 -3.62
C VAL A 142 -5.04 -13.08 -4.12
N ARG A 143 -4.91 -14.35 -3.70
CA ARG A 143 -5.82 -15.43 -4.13
C ARG A 143 -7.07 -15.51 -3.27
N THR A 144 -7.09 -14.84 -2.12
CA THR A 144 -8.27 -14.72 -1.26
C THR A 144 -9.39 -13.91 -1.92
N PHE A 145 -10.62 -14.04 -1.44
CA PHE A 145 -11.74 -13.24 -1.91
C PHE A 145 -11.47 -11.74 -1.74
N PHE A 146 -11.01 -11.31 -0.56
CA PHE A 146 -10.63 -9.92 -0.31
C PHE A 146 -9.46 -9.49 -1.18
N GLY A 147 -8.42 -10.32 -1.31
CA GLY A 147 -7.23 -10.03 -2.13
C GLY A 147 -7.56 -9.83 -3.60
N LYS A 148 -8.47 -10.64 -4.16
CA LYS A 148 -8.96 -10.44 -5.53
C LYS A 148 -9.75 -9.16 -5.69
N ALA A 149 -10.63 -8.84 -4.74
CA ALA A 149 -11.40 -7.59 -4.75
C ALA A 149 -10.45 -6.37 -4.68
N ALA A 150 -9.47 -6.39 -3.78
CA ALA A 150 -8.46 -5.35 -3.65
C ALA A 150 -7.63 -5.20 -4.93
N HIS A 151 -7.16 -6.30 -5.53
CA HIS A 151 -6.36 -6.27 -6.77
C HIS A 151 -7.15 -5.71 -7.96
N LEU A 152 -8.46 -5.99 -8.04
CA LEU A 152 -9.32 -5.41 -9.08
C LEU A 152 -9.52 -3.90 -8.89
N VAL A 153 -9.59 -3.42 -7.64
CA VAL A 153 -9.70 -1.99 -7.33
C VAL A 153 -8.38 -1.26 -7.59
N ASP A 154 -7.24 -1.86 -7.23
CA ASP A 154 -5.89 -1.29 -7.43
C ASP A 154 -5.51 -1.18 -8.91
N SER A 155 -6.13 -1.98 -9.78
CA SER A 155 -6.02 -1.85 -11.24
C SER A 155 -6.62 -0.52 -11.77
N THR A 156 -7.33 0.23 -10.92
CA THR A 156 -7.85 1.56 -11.23
C THR A 156 -6.81 2.58 -10.77
N ASN A 157 -5.95 3.01 -11.70
CA ASN A 157 -4.90 4.02 -11.51
C ASN A 157 -5.49 5.38 -11.09
N GLN A 158 -5.98 5.49 -9.85
CA GLN A 158 -6.40 6.75 -9.27
C GLN A 158 -5.14 7.45 -8.76
N VAL A 159 -4.61 8.34 -9.61
CA VAL A 159 -3.63 9.35 -9.19
C VAL A 159 -4.08 9.93 -7.85
N GLY A 160 -3.27 9.71 -6.80
CA GLY A 160 -3.60 10.11 -5.44
C GLY A 160 -3.98 11.59 -5.38
N HIS A 161 -4.91 11.95 -4.48
CA HIS A 161 -5.43 13.32 -4.37
C HIS A 161 -4.31 14.37 -4.30
N PHE A 162 -3.21 14.05 -3.61
CA PHE A 162 -2.04 14.93 -3.51
C PHE A 162 -1.30 15.12 -4.85
N GLN A 163 -1.17 14.05 -5.63
CA GLN A 163 -0.58 14.08 -6.98
C GLN A 163 -1.44 14.90 -7.93
N LYS A 164 -2.77 14.78 -7.79
CA LYS A 164 -3.73 15.56 -8.57
C LYS A 164 -3.59 17.05 -8.27
N VAL A 165 -3.51 17.44 -6.99
CA VAL A 165 -3.28 18.83 -6.58
C VAL A 165 -1.94 19.34 -7.10
N ALA A 166 -0.85 18.58 -6.94
CA ALA A 166 0.48 18.96 -7.42
C ALA A 166 0.52 19.20 -8.94
N ASN A 167 -0.17 18.36 -9.73
CA ASN A 167 -0.27 18.53 -11.18
C ASN A 167 -0.99 19.82 -11.61
N TYR A 168 -1.91 20.35 -10.80
CA TYR A 168 -2.59 21.62 -11.08
C TYR A 168 -1.80 22.85 -10.60
N THR A 169 -1.14 22.78 -9.44
CA THR A 169 -0.44 23.94 -8.87
C THR A 169 0.92 24.20 -9.49
N LEU A 170 1.71 23.17 -9.82
CA LEU A 170 3.05 23.35 -10.39
C LEU A 170 3.09 24.18 -11.69
N PRO A 171 2.26 23.91 -12.72
CA PRO A 171 2.26 24.72 -13.94
C PRO A 171 1.77 26.16 -13.68
N THR A 172 0.81 26.35 -12.76
CA THR A 172 0.27 27.68 -12.43
C THR A 172 1.33 28.58 -11.79
N VAL A 173 2.13 28.05 -10.87
CA VAL A 173 3.26 28.76 -10.26
C VAL A 173 4.31 29.12 -11.30
N GLN A 174 4.60 28.21 -12.24
CA GLN A 174 5.55 28.45 -13.33
C GLN A 174 5.13 29.62 -14.23
N ILE A 175 3.86 29.68 -14.62
CA ILE A 175 3.31 30.77 -15.45
C ILE A 175 3.40 32.11 -14.71
N SER A 176 3.08 32.15 -13.41
CA SER A 176 3.15 33.37 -12.60
C SER A 176 4.57 33.93 -12.49
N ILE A 177 5.58 33.06 -12.33
CA ILE A 177 6.98 33.45 -12.29
C ILE A 177 7.43 34.05 -13.63
N ILE A 178 7.05 33.43 -14.76
CA ILE A 178 7.38 33.93 -16.11
C ILE A 178 6.75 35.32 -16.34
N TYR A 179 5.48 35.49 -15.98
CA TYR A 179 4.79 36.77 -16.09
C TYR A 179 5.45 37.87 -15.27
N THR A 180 5.83 37.57 -14.03
CA THR A 180 6.52 38.53 -13.14
C THR A 180 7.85 38.99 -13.73
N TYR A 181 8.58 38.07 -14.39
CA TYR A 181 9.87 38.36 -15.01
C TYR A 181 9.75 39.25 -16.26
N GLN A 182 8.71 39.05 -17.08
CA GLN A 182 8.46 39.89 -18.26
C GLN A 182 7.97 41.31 -17.95
N ILE A 183 7.46 41.56 -16.75
CA ILE A 183 7.02 42.89 -16.30
C ILE A 183 8.18 43.69 -15.69
N THR A 184 9.22 42.99 -15.22
CA THR A 184 10.34 43.58 -14.47
C THR A 184 11.55 43.90 -15.36
N ASN A 185 11.61 43.36 -16.58
CA ASN A 185 12.58 43.69 -17.64
C ASN A 185 11.87 44.37 -18.82
#